data_AF-A0A7W1GEY1-F1
#
_entry.id   AF-A0A7W1GEY1-F1
#
_cell.length_a   1.000
_cell.length_b   1.000
_cell.length_c   1.000
_cell.angle_alpha   90.00
_cell.angle_beta   90.00
_cell.angle_gamma   90.00
#
_symmetry.space_group_name_H-M   'P 1'
#
loop_
_entity.id
_entity.type
_entity.pdbx_description
1 polymer ?
#
loop_
_entity_poly.entity_id
_entity_poly.type
_entity_poly.pdbx_seq_one_letter_code
_entity_poly.pdbx_strand_id
1 'polypeptide(L)'
;MSNRRTATAAAMREGVSDSTPHSPAFVWCEKCAVEVLMVTPQNAATLAFTNLQTIFLWIELGTIHSTKTPDGLLVVCPDSL
;
A
#
# COMPACT_ATOMS: atom_id res chain seq x y z
N MET A 1 -4.15 33.01 -44.36
CA MET A 1 -5.43 32.35 -44.02
C MET A 1 -5.14 30.86 -43.98
N SER A 2 -4.98 30.27 -42.79
CA SER A 2 -6.04 29.54 -42.06
C SER A 2 -6.52 28.34 -42.87
N ASN A 3 -6.52 27.07 -42.45
CA ASN A 3 -6.55 26.42 -41.13
C ASN A 3 -6.27 24.91 -41.42
N ARG A 4 -5.42 24.18 -40.68
CA ARG A 4 -5.77 23.36 -39.49
C ARG A 4 -6.68 22.17 -39.78
N ARG A 5 -6.25 20.99 -39.31
CA ARG A 5 -6.94 20.05 -38.37
C ARG A 5 -6.44 18.62 -38.60
N THR A 6 -5.45 18.18 -37.82
CA THR A 6 -5.59 17.34 -36.60
C THR A 6 -6.04 15.91 -36.90
N ALA A 7 -5.05 15.00 -36.91
CA ALA A 7 -5.29 13.57 -36.82
C ALA A 7 -5.60 13.20 -35.36
N THR A 8 -6.75 12.56 -35.21
CA THR A 8 -7.37 12.06 -33.99
C THR A 8 -6.56 10.88 -33.45
N ALA A 9 -5.95 11.01 -32.27
CA ALA A 9 -5.49 9.86 -31.49
C ALA A 9 -6.54 9.61 -30.39
N ALA A 10 -7.03 8.38 -30.40
CA ALA A 10 -8.17 7.90 -29.66
C ALA A 10 -7.96 7.89 -28.14
N ALA A 11 -9.11 7.94 -27.46
CA ALA A 11 -9.29 7.96 -26.03
C ALA A 11 -8.59 6.82 -25.28
N MET A 12 -7.91 7.17 -24.20
CA MET A 12 -7.83 6.33 -23.00
C MET A 12 -8.21 7.23 -21.82
N ARG A 13 -9.48 7.15 -21.43
CA ARG A 13 -9.98 7.65 -20.16
C ARG A 13 -10.15 6.42 -19.27
N GLU A 14 -10.24 6.66 -17.96
CA GLU A 14 -10.49 5.69 -16.87
C GLU A 14 -9.21 5.30 -16.11
N GLY A 15 -8.90 6.11 -15.11
CA GLY A 15 -7.96 5.81 -14.04
C GLY A 15 -8.32 6.71 -12.89
N VAL A 16 -9.28 6.28 -12.07
CA VAL A 16 -9.57 6.92 -10.78
C VAL A 16 -8.31 6.76 -9.92
N SER A 17 -7.43 7.76 -9.96
CA SER A 17 -6.41 7.91 -8.95
C SER A 17 -7.12 8.39 -7.69
N ASP A 18 -7.66 7.44 -6.91
CA ASP A 18 -7.82 7.66 -5.49
C ASP A 18 -6.41 7.94 -4.95
N SER A 19 -6.07 9.23 -4.94
CA SER A 19 -4.82 9.77 -4.48
C SER A 19 -5.03 10.17 -3.04
N THR A 20 -5.57 9.27 -2.20
CA THR A 20 -5.23 9.37 -0.79
C THR A 20 -3.90 8.64 -0.64
N PRO A 21 -2.76 9.35 -0.58
CA PRO A 21 -1.58 8.71 -0.03
C PRO A 21 -1.99 8.29 1.38
N HIS A 22 -2.15 6.99 1.61
CA HIS A 22 -2.09 6.46 2.96
C HIS A 22 -0.68 6.79 3.45
N SER A 23 -0.54 8.01 3.96
CA SER A 23 0.70 8.52 4.52
C SER A 23 1.13 7.49 5.55
N PRO A 24 2.41 7.07 5.50
CA PRO A 24 2.89 6.07 6.44
C PRO A 24 2.67 6.65 7.84
N ALA A 25 1.79 6.00 8.59
CA ALA A 25 1.38 6.44 9.91
C ALA A 25 2.22 5.70 10.93
N PHE A 26 2.70 6.44 11.91
CA PHE A 26 3.26 5.85 13.12
C PHE A 26 2.12 5.16 13.87
N VAL A 27 2.21 3.84 13.99
CA VAL A 27 1.22 3.01 14.67
C VAL A 27 1.96 2.19 15.71
N TRP A 28 1.35 2.06 16.88
CA TRP A 28 1.87 1.22 17.95
C TRP A 28 1.85 -0.25 17.54
N CYS A 29 3.01 -0.91 17.59
CA CYS A 29 3.11 -2.36 17.42
C CYS A 29 2.97 -3.04 18.78
N GLU A 30 1.91 -3.81 19.01
CA GLU A 30 1.71 -4.53 20.27
C GLU A 30 2.81 -5.55 20.56
N LYS A 31 3.44 -6.10 19.51
CA LYS A 31 4.48 -7.14 19.64
C LYS A 31 5.86 -6.55 19.86
N CYS A 32 6.19 -5.45 19.19
CA CYS A 32 7.47 -4.75 19.41
C CYS A 32 7.43 -3.85 20.65
N ALA A 33 6.23 -3.48 21.11
CA ALA A 33 6.00 -2.50 22.18
C ALA A 33 6.67 -1.14 21.90
N VAL A 34 6.67 -0.73 20.62
CA VAL A 34 7.16 0.58 20.17
C VAL A 34 6.25 1.15 19.11
N GLU A 35 6.28 2.47 18.96
CA GLU A 35 5.65 3.16 17.83
C GLU A 35 6.54 3.01 16.59
N VAL A 36 6.03 2.32 15.56
CA VAL A 36 6.76 2.06 14.32
C VAL A 36 6.03 2.67 13.14
N LEU A 37 6.80 3.02 12.11
CA LEU A 37 6.23 3.44 10.84
C LEU A 37 5.64 2.21 10.14
N MET A 38 4.35 1.94 10.36
CA MET A 38 3.73 0.79 9.74
C MET A 38 3.44 1.03 8.27
N VAL A 39 3.55 -0.04 7.49
CA VAL A 39 3.46 -0.01 6.03
C VAL A 39 2.26 -0.83 5.57
N THR A 40 1.70 -0.49 4.41
CA THR A 40 0.65 -1.32 3.81
C THR A 40 1.20 -2.69 3.42
N PRO A 41 0.35 -3.73 3.27
CA PRO A 41 0.77 -5.02 2.75
C PRO A 41 1.47 -4.94 1.39
N GLN A 42 1.08 -4.00 0.50
CA GLN A 42 1.79 -3.78 -0.76
C GLN A 42 3.22 -3.27 -0.55
N ASN A 43 3.41 -2.33 0.38
CA ASN A 43 4.73 -1.80 0.69
C ASN A 43 5.58 -2.85 1.42
N ALA A 44 4.99 -3.64 2.34
CA ALA A 44 5.66 -4.76 2.99
C ALA A 44 6.16 -5.80 1.97
N ALA A 45 5.36 -6.13 0.96
CA ALA A 45 5.76 -7.04 -0.12
C ALA A 45 6.98 -6.50 -0.88
N THR A 46 7.01 -5.19 -1.13
CA THR A 46 8.13 -4.50 -1.78
C THR A 46 9.39 -4.54 -0.91
N LEU A 47 9.27 -4.30 0.41
CA LEU A 47 10.38 -4.33 1.35
C LEU A 47 10.97 -5.74 1.53
N ALA A 48 10.11 -6.75 1.59
CA ALA A 48 10.50 -8.15 1.78
C ALA A 48 10.84 -8.87 0.47
N PHE A 49 10.88 -8.16 -0.67
CA PHE A 49 11.11 -8.72 -2.01
C PHE A 49 10.23 -9.94 -2.33
N THR A 50 8.98 -9.89 -1.87
CA THR A 50 8.01 -10.97 -2.02
C THR A 50 6.74 -10.45 -2.67
N ASN A 51 5.76 -11.32 -2.85
CA ASN A 51 4.46 -10.93 -3.40
C ASN A 51 3.44 -10.67 -2.29
N LEU A 52 2.36 -9.98 -2.66
CA LEU A 52 1.30 -9.60 -1.73
C LEU A 52 0.59 -10.82 -1.09
N GLN A 53 0.46 -11.94 -1.82
CA GLN A 53 -0.15 -13.15 -1.28
C GLN A 53 0.70 -13.76 -0.16
N THR A 54 2.02 -13.76 -0.30
CA THR A 54 2.94 -14.21 0.74
C THR A 54 2.82 -13.36 2.01
N ILE A 55 2.69 -12.03 1.86
CA ILE A 55 2.46 -11.14 3.01
C ILE A 55 1.14 -11.49 3.70
N PHE A 56 0.03 -11.66 2.96
CA PHE A 56 -1.24 -12.06 3.56
C PHE A 56 -1.16 -13.42 4.24
N LEU A 57 -0.47 -14.39 3.64
CA LEU A 57 -0.25 -15.69 4.26
C LEU A 57 0.52 -15.57 5.58
N TRP A 58 1.58 -14.76 5.61
CA TRP A 58 2.33 -14.50 6.84
C TRP A 58 1.49 -13.82 7.92
N ILE A 59 0.57 -12.94 7.53
CA ILE A 59 -0.39 -12.31 8.45
C ILE A 59 -1.36 -13.35 9.01
N GLU A 60 -1.95 -14.20 8.16
CA GLU A 60 -2.89 -15.25 8.57
C GLU A 60 -2.23 -16.29 9.47
N LEU A 61 -0.97 -16.63 9.20
CA LEU A 61 -0.17 -17.53 10.02
C LEU A 61 0.37 -16.86 11.30
N GLY A 62 0.22 -15.54 11.43
CA GLY A 62 0.74 -14.77 12.57
C GLY A 62 2.28 -14.74 12.64
N THR A 63 2.97 -14.97 11.53
CA THR A 63 4.44 -14.94 11.47
C THR A 63 4.99 -13.53 11.39
N ILE A 64 4.19 -12.58 10.91
CA ILE A 64 4.55 -11.16 10.91
C ILE A 64 3.55 -10.33 11.72
N HIS A 65 4.05 -9.26 12.33
CA HIS A 65 3.24 -8.33 13.08
C HIS A 65 2.37 -7.49 12.13
N SER A 66 1.06 -7.60 12.30
CA SER A 66 0.07 -6.79 11.60
C SER A 66 -0.95 -6.23 12.57
N THR A 67 -1.54 -5.10 12.21
CA THR A 67 -2.64 -4.49 12.97
C THR A 67 -3.58 -3.76 12.03
N LYS A 68 -4.82 -3.55 12.48
CA LYS A 68 -5.83 -2.81 11.75
C LYS A 68 -5.95 -1.41 12.35
N THR A 69 -5.78 -0.38 11.53
CA THR A 69 -5.97 1.01 11.97
C THR A 69 -7.45 1.26 12.31
N PRO A 70 -7.77 2.33 13.06
CA PRO A 70 -9.16 2.73 13.33
C PRO A 70 -9.96 2.97 12.05
N ASP A 71 -9.31 3.41 10.97
CA ASP A 71 -9.90 3.61 9.63
C ASP A 71 -10.15 2.29 8.88
N GLY A 72 -9.78 1.16 9.47
CA GLY A 72 -9.98 -0.17 8.93
C GLY A 72 -8.90 -0.66 7.98
N LEU A 73 -7.76 0.05 7.90
CA LEU A 73 -6.64 -0.33 7.03
C LEU A 73 -5.77 -1.36 7.71
N LEU A 74 -5.44 -2.43 6.99
CA LEU A 74 -4.44 -3.40 7.46
C LEU A 74 -3.05 -2.81 7.23
N VAL A 75 -2.25 -2.76 8.27
CA VAL A 75 -0.86 -2.31 8.22
C VAL A 75 0.06 -3.35 8.86
N VAL A 76 1.30 -3.37 8.41
CA VAL A 76 2.33 -4.36 8.74
C VAL A 76 3.52 -3.64 9.34
N CYS A 77 4.07 -4.21 10.40
CA CYS A 77 5.29 -3.69 11.03
C CYS A 77 6.52 -4.18 10.23
N PRO A 78 7.36 -3.27 9.75
CA PRO A 78 8.53 -3.63 8.95
C PRO A 78 9.61 -4.38 9.74
N ASP A 79 9.70 -4.18 11.07
CA ASP A 79 10.67 -4.89 11.92
C ASP A 79 10.40 -6.40 12.06
N SER A 80 9.24 -6.85 11.60
CA SER A 80 8.83 -8.26 11.66
C SER A 80 8.94 -8.97 10.30
N LEU A 81 9.34 -8.26 9.24
CA LEU A 81 9.45 -8.81 7.88
C LEU A 81 10.74 -9.63 7.67
#